data_AF-A0A0J9Y7A6-F1
#
_entry.id   AF-A0A0J9Y7A6-F1
#
_cell.length_a   1.000
_cell.length_b   1.000
_cell.length_c   1.000
_cell.angle_alpha   90.00
_cell.angle_beta   90.00
_cell.angle_gamma   90.00
#
_symmetry.space_group_name_H-M   'P 1'
#
loop_
_entity.id
_entity.type
_entity.pdbx_description
1 polymer ?
#
loop_
_entity_poly.entity_id
_entity_poly.type
_entity_poly.pdbx_seq_one_letter_code
_entity_poly.pdbx_strand_id
1 'polypeptide(L)'
;MNNSQDIASVDRMPHLKQLVLSNDDSASTSQLDMEKSQNSLNSMLANGVLDTPLGQAVTNLHGSWAQLISDLSARTGYLPPTLEHIKEVAECAVRQLKDSCHDLTREFARVGLEWRLTHPNEALAEDLADYDQAMLRQESLLERASSIVERRLSDLAAEKNSQGFE
;
A
#
# COMPACT_ATOMS: atom_id res chain seq x y z
N MET A 1 7.58 -45.47 -10.47
CA MET A 1 7.35 -44.43 -9.44
C MET A 1 7.35 -43.08 -10.16
N ASN A 2 6.30 -42.31 -9.93
CA ASN A 2 5.86 -41.16 -10.73
C ASN A 2 6.92 -40.06 -10.77
N ASN A 3 7.31 -39.67 -11.99
CA ASN A 3 8.26 -38.60 -12.25
C ASN A 3 7.55 -37.53 -13.10
N SER A 4 7.53 -36.31 -12.56
CA SER A 4 7.41 -35.01 -13.24
C SER A 4 6.39 -34.87 -14.38
N GLN A 5 5.19 -34.38 -14.05
CA GLN A 5 4.35 -33.62 -14.98
C GLN A 5 4.45 -32.12 -14.63
N ASP A 6 5.60 -31.55 -14.98
CA ASP A 6 5.82 -30.10 -15.08
C ASP A 6 5.56 -29.67 -16.53
N ILE A 7 4.30 -29.69 -16.98
CA ILE A 7 3.88 -28.99 -18.20
C ILE A 7 2.43 -28.55 -18.06
N ALA A 8 2.22 -27.27 -17.74
CA ALA A 8 1.47 -26.35 -18.60
C ALA A 8 1.01 -25.13 -17.77
N SER A 9 1.52 -23.97 -18.18
CA SER A 9 0.87 -22.68 -18.08
C SER A 9 -0.65 -22.79 -18.24
N VAL A 10 -1.42 -22.60 -17.17
CA VAL A 10 -2.87 -22.38 -17.23
C VAL A 10 -3.17 -21.05 -16.57
N ASP A 11 -3.21 -20.03 -17.44
CA ASP A 11 -4.10 -18.88 -17.42
C ASP A 11 -4.60 -18.43 -16.03
N ARG A 12 -3.84 -17.54 -15.38
CA ARG A 12 -4.21 -16.96 -14.07
C ARG A 12 -5.21 -15.80 -14.18
N MET A 13 -5.83 -15.54 -15.34
CA MET A 13 -6.81 -14.45 -15.48
C MET A 13 -8.09 -14.76 -16.29
N PRO A 14 -8.77 -15.91 -16.12
CA PRO A 14 -10.11 -16.08 -16.71
C PRO A 14 -11.17 -15.21 -16.01
N HIS A 15 -11.03 -14.94 -14.71
CA HIS A 15 -12.06 -14.23 -13.94
C HIS A 15 -12.17 -12.73 -14.27
N LEU A 16 -11.08 -12.09 -14.72
CA LEU A 16 -11.13 -10.69 -15.16
C LEU A 16 -11.84 -10.52 -16.51
N LYS A 17 -11.80 -11.53 -17.40
CA LYS A 17 -12.60 -11.50 -18.64
C LYS A 17 -14.06 -11.88 -18.40
N GLN A 18 -14.31 -12.81 -17.47
CA GLN A 18 -15.66 -13.27 -17.19
C GLN A 18 -16.51 -12.21 -16.46
N LEU A 19 -15.90 -11.42 -15.57
CA LEU A 19 -16.60 -10.32 -14.89
C LEU A 19 -17.00 -9.19 -15.88
N VAL A 20 -16.20 -8.96 -16.92
CA VAL A 20 -16.52 -7.96 -17.97
C VAL A 20 -17.65 -8.43 -18.89
N LEU A 21 -17.89 -9.74 -19.00
CA LEU A 21 -18.87 -10.31 -19.94
C LEU A 21 -20.19 -10.78 -19.31
N SER A 22 -20.29 -10.86 -17.97
CA SER A 22 -21.49 -11.44 -17.31
C SER A 22 -22.34 -10.44 -16.53
N ASN A 23 -22.16 -9.15 -16.77
CA ASN A 23 -22.91 -8.09 -16.07
C ASN A 23 -23.95 -7.40 -16.97
N ASP A 24 -24.69 -8.18 -17.78
CA ASP A 24 -25.58 -7.62 -18.82
C ASP A 24 -27.06 -7.49 -18.42
N ASP A 25 -27.47 -7.79 -17.18
CA ASP A 25 -28.90 -7.71 -16.81
C ASP A 25 -29.23 -6.87 -15.57
N SER A 26 -28.30 -6.04 -15.08
CA SER A 26 -28.61 -5.01 -14.06
C SER A 26 -27.80 -3.72 -14.20
N ALA A 27 -27.11 -3.53 -15.33
CA ALA A 27 -26.16 -2.44 -15.56
C ALA A 27 -26.79 -1.03 -15.57
N SER A 28 -28.11 -0.89 -15.71
CA SER A 28 -28.75 0.43 -15.85
C SER A 28 -28.59 1.33 -14.63
N THR A 29 -28.45 0.78 -13.41
CA THR A 29 -28.28 1.60 -12.19
C THR A 29 -26.80 1.89 -11.88
N SER A 30 -25.91 0.91 -12.06
CA SER A 30 -24.47 1.08 -11.78
C SER A 30 -23.72 1.85 -12.87
N GLN A 31 -24.16 1.77 -14.13
CA GLN A 31 -23.54 2.51 -15.23
C GLN A 31 -23.79 4.01 -15.11
N LEU A 32 -24.95 4.43 -14.59
CA LEU A 32 -25.22 5.84 -14.30
C LEU A 32 -24.27 6.40 -13.24
N ASP A 33 -23.93 5.63 -12.20
CA ASP A 33 -22.98 6.07 -11.17
C ASP A 33 -21.54 6.10 -11.69
N MET A 34 -21.11 5.13 -12.50
CA MET A 34 -19.78 5.15 -13.13
C MET A 34 -19.64 6.28 -14.15
N GLU A 35 -20.60 6.47 -15.06
CA GLU A 35 -20.54 7.56 -16.05
C GLU A 35 -20.58 8.93 -15.36
N LYS A 36 -21.37 9.08 -14.28
CA LYS A 36 -21.38 10.30 -13.48
C LYS A 36 -20.04 10.52 -12.77
N SER A 37 -19.41 9.48 -12.24
CA SER A 37 -18.08 9.54 -11.62
C SER A 37 -16.98 9.87 -12.64
N GLN A 38 -17.01 9.25 -13.82
CA GLN A 38 -16.04 9.51 -14.89
C GLN A 38 -16.21 10.90 -15.51
N ASN A 39 -17.44 11.37 -15.70
CA ASN A 39 -17.72 12.76 -16.09
C ASN A 39 -17.31 13.74 -15.00
N SER A 40 -17.49 13.39 -13.72
CA SER A 40 -16.98 14.18 -12.58
C SER A 40 -15.45 14.26 -12.59
N LEU A 41 -14.73 13.15 -12.81
CA LEU A 41 -13.28 13.16 -12.90
C LEU A 41 -12.77 13.96 -14.10
N ASN A 42 -13.36 13.75 -15.29
CA ASN A 42 -13.00 14.50 -16.49
C ASN A 42 -13.27 16.00 -16.31
N SER A 43 -14.40 16.38 -15.69
CA SER A 43 -14.68 17.78 -15.37
C SER A 43 -13.77 18.33 -14.28
N MET A 44 -13.37 17.56 -13.27
CA MET A 44 -12.38 17.99 -12.27
C MET A 44 -10.99 18.17 -12.88
N LEU A 45 -10.56 17.29 -13.78
CA LEU A 45 -9.32 17.43 -14.54
C LEU A 45 -9.38 18.65 -15.48
N ALA A 46 -10.53 18.89 -16.12
CA ALA A 46 -10.74 20.02 -17.03
C ALA A 46 -10.89 21.38 -16.31
N ASN A 47 -11.51 21.40 -15.13
CA ASN A 47 -11.71 22.60 -14.30
C ASN A 47 -10.49 22.95 -13.44
N GLY A 48 -9.44 22.11 -13.50
CA GLY A 48 -8.31 22.17 -12.59
C GLY A 48 -8.61 21.47 -11.27
N VAL A 49 -7.57 20.85 -10.70
CA VAL A 49 -7.64 20.28 -9.33
C VAL A 49 -8.01 21.42 -8.38
N LEU A 50 -9.12 21.28 -7.66
CA LEU A 50 -9.53 22.24 -6.64
C LEU A 50 -8.34 22.53 -5.71
N ASP A 51 -8.13 23.81 -5.40
CA ASP A 51 -7.09 24.26 -4.47
C ASP A 51 -7.43 23.76 -3.06
N THR A 52 -7.05 22.52 -2.80
CA THR A 52 -7.25 21.81 -1.54
C THR A 52 -5.90 21.75 -0.83
N PRO A 53 -5.88 21.70 0.51
CA PRO A 53 -4.65 21.49 1.26
C PRO A 53 -3.86 20.26 0.79
N LEU A 54 -4.55 19.17 0.42
CA LEU A 54 -3.93 17.99 -0.16
C LEU A 54 -3.31 18.28 -1.54
N GLY A 55 -4.04 18.96 -2.44
CA GLY A 55 -3.54 19.36 -3.75
C GLY A 55 -2.31 20.27 -3.66
N GLN A 56 -2.30 21.20 -2.71
CA GLN A 56 -1.15 22.05 -2.43
C GLN A 56 0.04 21.25 -1.88
N ALA A 57 -0.20 20.27 -0.99
CA ALA A 57 0.85 19.40 -0.48
C ALA A 57 1.49 18.54 -1.58
N VAL A 58 0.68 18.01 -2.51
CA VAL A 58 1.18 17.30 -3.71
C VAL A 58 2.01 18.23 -4.59
N THR A 59 1.53 19.47 -4.82
CA THR A 59 2.24 20.47 -5.62
C THR A 59 3.58 20.86 -4.98
N ASN A 60 3.61 21.02 -3.66
CA ASN A 60 4.82 21.30 -2.89
C ASN A 60 5.83 20.15 -2.98
N LEU A 61 5.38 18.90 -2.87
CA LEU A 61 6.24 17.72 -3.05
C LEU A 61 6.81 17.65 -4.47
N HIS A 62 5.99 17.91 -5.49
CA HIS A 62 6.47 17.96 -6.86
C HIS A 62 7.51 19.09 -7.05
N GLY A 63 7.25 20.27 -6.48
CA GLY A 63 8.18 21.41 -6.50
C GLY A 63 9.50 21.12 -5.81
N SER A 64 9.49 20.53 -4.61
CA SER A 64 10.70 20.16 -3.87
C SER A 64 11.50 19.07 -4.59
N TRP A 65 10.82 18.10 -5.21
CA TRP A 65 11.45 17.08 -6.04
C TRP A 65 12.12 17.70 -7.27
N ALA A 66 11.43 18.57 -8.01
CA ALA A 66 11.99 19.26 -9.17
C ALA A 66 13.19 20.14 -8.78
N GLN A 67 13.11 20.82 -7.64
CA GLN A 67 14.20 21.62 -7.09
C GLN A 67 15.41 20.75 -6.75
N LEU A 68 15.21 19.61 -6.06
CA LEU A 68 16.28 18.66 -5.77
C LEU A 68 17.00 18.19 -7.04
N ILE A 69 16.24 17.82 -8.08
CA ILE A 69 16.83 17.40 -9.35
C ILE A 69 17.60 18.55 -10.01
N SER A 70 17.06 19.78 -9.98
CA SER A 70 17.76 20.96 -10.51
C SER A 70 19.06 21.25 -9.77
N ASP A 71 19.06 21.14 -8.44
CA ASP A 71 20.20 21.44 -7.58
C ASP A 71 21.31 20.40 -7.69
N LEU A 72 20.94 19.13 -7.84
CA LEU A 72 21.88 18.03 -8.04
C LEU A 72 22.33 17.87 -9.50
N SER A 73 21.64 18.51 -10.45
CA SER A 73 22.06 18.52 -11.85
C SER A 73 23.32 19.37 -11.98
N ALA A 74 24.45 18.72 -12.31
CA ALA A 74 25.72 19.39 -12.51
C ALA A 74 25.60 20.51 -13.56
N ARG A 75 25.78 21.76 -13.14
CA ARG A 75 26.00 22.90 -14.04
C ARG A 75 27.45 23.34 -13.88
N THR A 76 28.25 23.14 -14.92
CA THR A 76 29.59 23.73 -15.01
C THR A 76 29.45 25.23 -15.26
N GLY A 77 29.42 26.02 -14.19
CA GLY A 77 29.67 27.46 -14.28
C GLY A 77 31.14 27.75 -14.57
N TYR A 78 31.50 29.03 -14.79
CA TYR A 78 32.90 29.45 -14.94
C TYR A 78 33.74 29.18 -13.68
N LEU A 79 33.11 29.20 -12.51
CA LEU A 79 33.70 28.77 -11.25
C LEU A 79 32.89 27.57 -10.73
N PRO A 80 33.50 26.38 -10.61
CA PRO A 80 32.81 25.25 -10.01
C PRO A 80 32.49 25.57 -8.53
N PRO A 81 31.30 25.20 -8.03
CA PRO A 81 31.00 25.38 -6.61
C PRO A 81 31.98 24.60 -5.74
N THR A 82 32.27 25.12 -4.55
CA THR A 82 33.10 24.42 -3.57
C THR A 82 32.40 23.14 -3.11
N LEU A 83 33.17 22.13 -2.69
CA LEU A 83 32.61 20.89 -2.13
C LEU A 83 31.65 21.17 -0.97
N GLU A 84 31.97 22.17 -0.14
CA GLU A 84 31.14 22.57 0.99
C GLU A 84 29.78 23.11 0.53
N HIS A 85 29.76 23.97 -0.49
CA HIS A 85 28.53 24.49 -1.05
C HIS A 85 27.66 23.37 -1.65
N ILE A 86 28.27 22.41 -2.36
CA ILE A 86 27.54 21.25 -2.91
C ILE A 86 26.88 20.44 -1.79
N LYS A 87 27.58 20.21 -0.68
CA LYS A 87 27.04 19.50 0.48
C LYS A 87 25.88 20.25 1.13
N GLU A 88 26.04 21.55 1.35
CA GLU A 88 25.00 22.40 1.94
C GLU A 88 23.73 22.41 1.08
N VAL A 89 23.89 22.60 -0.23
CA VAL A 89 22.76 22.56 -1.19
C VAL A 89 22.07 21.20 -1.17
N ALA A 90 22.83 20.11 -1.21
CA ALA A 90 22.27 18.76 -1.15
C ALA A 90 21.53 18.50 0.17
N GLU A 91 22.10 18.91 1.31
CA GLU A 91 21.46 18.77 2.62
C GLU A 91 20.18 19.61 2.71
N CYS A 92 20.21 20.85 2.20
CA CYS A 92 19.04 21.72 2.15
C CYS A 92 17.92 21.13 1.29
N ALA A 93 18.25 20.69 0.07
CA ALA A 93 17.27 20.12 -0.86
C ALA A 93 16.66 18.81 -0.36
N VAL A 94 17.46 17.92 0.24
CA VAL A 94 16.96 16.67 0.85
C VAL A 94 16.05 16.97 2.05
N ARG A 95 16.40 17.97 2.87
CA ARG A 95 15.56 18.41 3.99
C ARG A 95 14.21 18.93 3.49
N GLN A 96 14.22 19.82 2.48
CA GLN A 96 12.99 20.35 1.87
C GLN A 96 12.10 19.25 1.29
N LEU A 97 12.69 18.29 0.58
CA LEU A 97 11.96 17.14 0.04
C LEU A 97 11.32 16.33 1.17
N LYS A 98 12.08 15.99 2.21
CA LYS A 98 11.57 15.25 3.37
C LYS A 98 10.41 15.97 4.05
N ASP A 99 10.54 17.28 4.28
CA ASP A 99 9.50 18.07 4.94
C ASP A 99 8.22 18.10 4.09
N SER A 100 8.34 18.25 2.76
CA SER A 100 7.18 18.16 1.86
C SER A 100 6.53 16.78 1.82
N CYS A 101 7.29 15.69 1.99
CA CYS A 101 6.73 14.34 2.15
C CYS A 101 5.90 14.22 3.43
N HIS A 102 6.41 14.75 4.55
CA HIS A 102 5.67 14.73 5.82
C HIS A 102 4.38 15.55 5.75
N ASP A 103 4.40 16.70 5.09
CA ASP A 103 3.20 17.51 4.88
C ASP A 103 2.16 16.76 4.05
N LEU A 104 2.58 16.07 2.98
CA LEU A 104 1.68 15.25 2.18
C LEU A 104 1.11 14.07 2.98
N THR A 105 1.93 13.35 3.75
CA THR A 105 1.44 12.27 4.63
C THR A 105 0.41 12.78 5.64
N ARG A 106 0.63 13.96 6.21
CA ARG A 106 -0.32 14.59 7.14
C ARG A 106 -1.66 14.87 6.47
N GLU A 107 -1.64 15.39 5.25
CA GLU A 107 -2.88 15.66 4.50
C GLU A 107 -3.61 14.37 4.09
N PHE A 108 -2.89 13.31 3.71
CA PHE A 108 -3.53 12.00 3.48
C PHE A 108 -4.19 11.45 4.73
N ALA A 109 -3.53 11.53 5.88
CA ALA A 109 -4.12 11.10 7.14
C ALA A 109 -5.38 11.91 7.51
N ARG A 110 -5.34 13.24 7.32
CA ARG A 110 -6.48 14.12 7.57
C ARG A 110 -7.67 13.79 6.66
N VAL A 111 -7.44 13.73 5.35
CA VAL A 111 -8.49 13.44 4.36
C VAL A 111 -9.05 12.03 4.55
N GLY A 112 -8.20 11.05 4.84
CA GLY A 112 -8.63 9.69 5.15
C GLY A 112 -9.54 9.63 6.38
N LEU A 113 -9.21 10.38 7.45
CA LEU A 113 -10.06 10.47 8.63
C LEU A 113 -11.40 11.16 8.34
N GLU A 114 -11.38 12.28 7.61
CA GLU A 114 -12.60 12.98 7.19
C GLU A 114 -13.51 12.08 6.35
N TRP A 115 -12.93 11.29 5.44
CA TRP A 115 -13.67 10.31 4.66
C TRP A 115 -14.34 9.27 5.57
N ARG A 116 -13.60 8.68 6.53
CA ARG A 116 -14.15 7.68 7.46
C ARG A 116 -15.26 8.24 8.37
N LEU A 117 -15.14 9.51 8.78
CA LEU A 117 -16.19 10.17 9.58
C LEU A 117 -17.47 10.44 8.76
N THR A 118 -17.34 10.62 7.46
CA THR A 118 -18.48 10.85 6.55
C THR A 118 -19.06 9.56 5.97
N HIS A 119 -18.31 8.45 6.01
CA HIS A 119 -18.69 7.12 5.50
C HIS A 119 -18.53 6.05 6.61
N PRO A 120 -19.29 6.14 7.72
CA PRO A 120 -19.06 5.30 8.88
C PRO A 120 -19.35 3.82 8.66
N ASN A 121 -20.29 3.48 7.76
CA ASN A 121 -20.64 2.09 7.48
C ASN A 121 -19.57 1.42 6.62
N GLU A 122 -19.06 2.12 5.60
CA GLU A 122 -17.96 1.65 4.77
C GLU A 122 -16.68 1.50 5.60
N ALA A 123 -16.37 2.49 6.45
CA ALA A 123 -15.24 2.44 7.36
C ALA A 123 -15.34 1.27 8.35
N LEU A 124 -16.52 1.00 8.89
CA LEU A 124 -16.76 -0.14 9.79
C LEU A 124 -16.59 -1.48 9.04
N ALA A 125 -17.07 -1.58 7.79
CA ALA A 125 -16.92 -2.78 7.00
C ALA A 125 -15.44 -3.09 6.68
N GLU A 126 -14.64 -2.06 6.38
CA GLU A 126 -13.18 -2.17 6.22
C GLU A 126 -12.52 -2.66 7.51
N ASP A 127 -12.85 -2.07 8.67
CA ASP A 127 -12.29 -2.46 9.97
C ASP A 127 -12.62 -3.92 10.31
N LEU A 128 -13.85 -4.36 10.07
CA LEU A 128 -14.26 -5.75 10.32
C LEU A 128 -13.48 -6.73 9.44
N ALA A 129 -13.26 -6.40 8.16
CA ALA A 129 -12.45 -7.23 7.28
C ALA A 129 -10.99 -7.32 7.73
N ASP A 130 -10.41 -6.20 8.20
CA ASP A 130 -9.06 -6.17 8.78
C ASP A 130 -8.96 -7.01 10.05
N TYR A 131 -9.99 -6.96 10.92
CA TYR A 131 -10.07 -7.80 12.11
C TYR A 131 -10.19 -9.28 11.78
N ASP A 132 -11.02 -9.65 10.80
CA ASP A 132 -11.14 -11.03 10.34
C ASP A 132 -9.78 -11.56 9.83
N GLN A 133 -9.06 -10.76 9.03
CA GLN A 133 -7.73 -11.14 8.56
C GLN A 133 -6.71 -11.21 9.72
N ALA A 134 -6.81 -10.33 10.71
CA ALA A 134 -5.97 -10.39 11.91
C ALA A 134 -6.25 -11.64 12.75
N MET A 135 -7.52 -12.03 12.89
CA MET A 135 -7.94 -13.24 13.60
C MET A 135 -7.39 -14.49 12.92
N LEU A 136 -7.52 -14.61 11.60
CA LEU A 136 -6.95 -15.73 10.83
C LEU A 136 -5.43 -15.86 11.03
N ARG A 137 -4.72 -14.72 11.05
CA ARG A 137 -3.28 -14.72 11.35
C ARG A 137 -3.01 -15.20 12.77
N GLN A 138 -3.80 -14.77 13.75
CA GLN A 138 -3.65 -15.19 15.14
C GLN A 138 -3.95 -16.67 15.34
N GLU A 139 -4.98 -17.21 14.69
CA GLU A 139 -5.30 -18.65 14.68
C GLU A 139 -4.10 -19.46 14.17
N SER A 140 -3.51 -19.07 13.04
CA SER A 140 -2.32 -19.73 12.51
C SER A 140 -1.12 -19.68 13.47
N LEU A 141 -0.94 -18.56 14.18
CA LEU A 141 0.10 -18.44 15.20
C LEU A 141 -0.16 -19.36 16.41
N LEU A 142 -1.42 -19.49 16.83
CA LEU A 142 -1.84 -20.36 17.93
C LEU A 142 -1.71 -21.84 17.57
N GLU A 143 -2.10 -22.25 16.37
CA GLU A 143 -1.89 -23.62 15.86
C GLU A 143 -0.41 -23.99 15.91
N ARG A 144 0.46 -23.11 15.39
CA ARG A 144 1.90 -23.30 15.44
C ARG A 144 2.42 -23.42 16.87
N ALA A 145 1.92 -22.60 17.79
CA ALA A 145 2.27 -22.69 19.19
C ALA A 145 1.80 -24.02 19.81
N SER A 146 0.59 -24.48 19.51
CA SER A 146 0.06 -25.77 19.95
C SER A 146 0.95 -26.93 19.49
N SER A 147 1.32 -26.96 18.21
CA SER A 147 2.22 -27.99 17.67
C SER A 147 3.61 -28.00 18.35
N ILE A 148 4.09 -26.83 18.81
CA ILE A 148 5.34 -26.76 19.59
C ILE A 148 5.14 -27.38 20.97
N VAL A 149 4.03 -27.08 21.64
CA VAL A 149 3.71 -27.64 22.95
C VAL A 149 3.54 -29.17 22.87
N GLU A 150 2.77 -29.66 21.89
CA GLU A 150 2.56 -31.10 21.66
C GLU A 150 3.87 -31.85 21.41
N ARG A 151 4.77 -31.27 20.61
CA ARG A 151 6.11 -31.84 20.39
C ARG A 151 6.89 -31.94 21.70
N ARG A 152 6.93 -30.86 22.49
CA ARG A 152 7.63 -30.87 23.79
C ARG A 152 7.04 -31.87 24.77
N LEU A 153 5.71 -32.02 24.80
CA LEU A 153 5.06 -33.04 25.62
C LEU A 153 5.42 -34.45 25.16
N SER A 154 5.55 -34.66 23.85
CA SER A 154 5.94 -35.95 23.27
C SER A 154 7.42 -36.28 23.56
N ASP A 155 8.31 -35.29 23.45
CA ASP A 155 9.73 -35.41 23.79
C ASP A 155 9.91 -35.78 25.27
N LEU A 156 9.19 -35.08 26.18
CA LEU A 156 9.20 -35.39 27.61
C LEU A 156 8.69 -36.81 27.93
N ALA A 157 7.66 -37.27 27.20
CA ALA A 157 7.17 -38.63 27.35
C ALA A 157 8.18 -39.68 26.86
N ALA A 158 8.91 -39.39 25.78
CA ALA A 158 9.97 -40.24 25.26
C ALA A 158 11.17 -40.32 26.22
N GLU A 159 11.60 -39.19 26.79
CA GLU A 159 12.66 -39.13 27.81
C GLU A 159 12.30 -39.95 29.07
N LYS A 160 11.05 -39.86 29.51
CA LYS A 160 10.57 -40.68 30.65
C LYS A 160 10.64 -42.18 30.35
N ASN A 161 10.38 -42.58 29.10
CA ASN A 161 10.45 -43.98 28.70
C ASN A 161 11.90 -44.48 28.52
N SER A 162 12.84 -43.62 28.13
CA SER A 162 14.26 -44.00 27.99
C SER A 162 14.98 -44.12 29.33
N GLN A 163 14.59 -43.34 30.35
CA GLN A 163 15.09 -43.51 31.72
C GLN A 163 14.61 -44.79 32.41
N GLY A 164 13.59 -45.46 31.87
CA GLY A 164 13.02 -46.68 32.44
C GLY A 164 13.72 -47.99 32.05
N PHE A 165 14.88 -47.94 31.37
CA PHE A 165 15.59 -49.14 30.86
C PHE A 165 17.02 -49.33 31.41
N GLU A 166 17.35 -48.74 32.55
CA GLU A 166 18.49 -49.15 33.41
C GLU A 166 17.99 -49.81 34.70
#